data_AF-A0A840SBM3-F1
#
_entry.id   AF-A0A840SBM3-F1
#
_cell.length_a   1.000
_cell.length_b   1.000
_cell.length_c   1.000
_cell.angle_alpha   90.00
_cell.angle_beta   90.00
_cell.angle_gamma   90.00
#
_symmetry.space_group_name_H-M   'P 1'
#
loop_
_entity.id
_entity.type
_entity.pdbx_description
1 polymer ?
#
loop_
_entity_poly.entity_id
_entity_poly.type
_entity_poly.pdbx_seq_one_letter_code
_entity_poly.pdbx_strand_id
1 'polypeptide(L)'
;MKLFSLTAAAVLTVIFLSGCTTVSSLPVPGEEAVRESNICREYYSIASSYEELKNYSKAVTYYKLSMSDPELHNAAYYKLGRCYVMSKDYSSALVIYEALLKKDPENITLKSCTAYVHAMNSDFPEAERLYKSLYEENPQSEDIAVNYINVLLIQEKYEQALPVFESFKEIFPDNDNVKTFQTKFDSVLTIAEPLSDQDVLPAEISEGQPAEKSEKE
;
A
#
# COMPACT_ATOMS: atom_id res chain seq x y z
N MET A 1 -33.26 -18.21 -90.37
CA MET A 1 -31.85 -18.65 -90.25
C MET A 1 -31.09 -17.58 -89.49
N LYS A 2 -30.23 -18.00 -88.54
CA LYS A 2 -29.42 -17.23 -87.56
C LYS A 2 -30.14 -16.85 -86.26
N LEU A 3 -30.13 -17.76 -85.29
CA LEU A 3 -29.08 -18.07 -84.27
C LEU A 3 -29.05 -17.05 -83.12
N PHE A 4 -29.71 -17.46 -82.03
CA PHE A 4 -29.40 -17.08 -80.65
C PHE A 4 -27.97 -17.51 -80.32
N SER A 5 -27.06 -16.57 -80.03
CA SER A 5 -25.81 -16.89 -79.32
C SER A 5 -25.15 -15.62 -78.76
N LEU A 6 -25.54 -15.20 -77.56
CA LEU A 6 -24.67 -14.50 -76.59
C LEU A 6 -25.53 -14.13 -75.38
N THR A 7 -25.37 -14.84 -74.25
CA THR A 7 -25.72 -14.32 -72.90
C THR A 7 -25.38 -15.34 -71.79
N ALA A 8 -25.08 -16.60 -72.11
CA ALA A 8 -24.85 -17.63 -71.08
C ALA A 8 -23.47 -17.55 -70.38
N ALA A 9 -22.50 -16.79 -70.89
CA ALA A 9 -21.13 -16.79 -70.34
C ALA A 9 -20.86 -15.72 -69.26
N ALA A 10 -21.74 -14.72 -69.09
CA ALA A 10 -21.53 -13.64 -68.11
C ALA A 10 -22.22 -13.87 -66.75
N VAL A 11 -23.09 -14.88 -66.64
CA VAL A 11 -23.83 -15.16 -65.39
C VAL A 11 -23.09 -16.17 -64.50
N LEU A 12 -22.14 -16.93 -65.03
CA LEU A 12 -21.45 -17.99 -64.28
C LEU A 12 -20.19 -17.52 -63.52
N THR A 13 -19.63 -16.35 -63.83
CA THR A 13 -18.45 -15.80 -63.13
C THR A 13 -18.78 -14.94 -61.92
N VAL A 14 -20.06 -14.63 -61.67
CA VAL A 14 -20.47 -13.84 -60.49
C VAL A 14 -20.72 -14.74 -59.26
N ILE A 15 -20.82 -16.05 -59.42
CA ILE A 15 -21.12 -16.98 -58.31
C ILE A 15 -19.86 -17.44 -57.56
N PHE A 16 -18.65 -17.14 -58.06
CA PHE A 16 -17.38 -17.53 -57.42
C PHE A 16 -16.68 -16.43 -56.60
N LEU A 17 -17.28 -15.24 -56.50
CA LEU A 17 -16.81 -14.15 -55.62
C LEU A 17 -17.74 -13.91 -54.42
N SER A 18 -18.63 -14.86 -54.13
CA SER A 18 -19.22 -15.00 -52.81
C SER A 18 -18.13 -15.60 -51.93
N GLY A 19 -17.33 -14.71 -51.34
CA GLY A 19 -16.26 -15.09 -50.45
C GLY A 19 -16.71 -16.16 -49.46
N CYS A 20 -15.75 -16.93 -48.96
CA CYS A 20 -15.88 -17.51 -47.63
C CYS A 20 -16.10 -16.36 -46.62
N THR A 21 -17.30 -15.77 -46.58
CA THR A 21 -17.84 -15.22 -45.36
C THR A 21 -18.03 -16.45 -44.50
N THR A 22 -17.00 -16.72 -43.68
CA THR A 22 -17.06 -17.52 -42.48
C THR A 22 -18.51 -17.68 -42.06
N VAL A 23 -19.01 -18.92 -42.07
CA VAL A 23 -20.25 -19.27 -41.38
C VAL A 23 -20.16 -18.59 -40.03
N SER A 24 -21.00 -17.58 -39.80
CA SER A 24 -21.25 -17.06 -38.47
C SER A 24 -21.68 -18.28 -37.67
N SER A 25 -20.75 -18.86 -36.91
CA SER A 25 -21.03 -19.97 -36.02
C SER A 25 -22.26 -19.57 -35.22
N LEU A 26 -23.26 -20.46 -35.17
CA LEU A 26 -24.45 -20.21 -34.37
C LEU A 26 -23.98 -19.77 -32.98
N PRO A 27 -24.35 -18.58 -32.50
CA PRO A 27 -23.83 -18.06 -31.24
C PRO A 27 -24.22 -19.06 -30.15
N VAL A 28 -23.22 -19.65 -29.50
CA VAL A 28 -23.47 -20.57 -28.40
C VAL A 28 -23.88 -19.73 -27.20
N PRO A 29 -25.06 -19.96 -26.60
CA PRO A 29 -25.50 -19.17 -25.45
C PRO A 29 -24.44 -19.17 -24.34
N GLY A 30 -24.00 -17.98 -23.93
CA GLY A 30 -22.97 -17.79 -22.90
C GLY A 30 -21.52 -17.78 -23.39
N GLU A 31 -21.23 -18.11 -24.66
CA GLU A 31 -19.86 -18.10 -25.20
C GLU A 31 -19.20 -16.72 -25.11
N GLU A 32 -19.95 -15.66 -25.42
CA GLU A 32 -19.46 -14.29 -25.34
C GLU A 32 -19.13 -13.89 -23.89
N ALA A 33 -20.03 -14.17 -22.95
CA ALA A 33 -19.79 -13.89 -21.53
C ALA A 33 -18.56 -14.63 -20.97
N VAL A 34 -18.38 -15.90 -21.35
CA VAL A 34 -17.18 -16.68 -20.98
C VAL A 34 -15.92 -16.08 -21.60
N ARG A 35 -15.99 -15.66 -22.87
CA ARG A 35 -14.87 -15.01 -23.55
C ARG A 35 -14.48 -13.70 -22.87
N GLU A 36 -15.45 -12.86 -22.55
CA GLU A 36 -15.24 -11.59 -21.85
C GLU A 36 -14.63 -11.78 -20.46
N SER A 37 -15.18 -12.71 -19.67
CA SER A 37 -14.63 -13.04 -18.34
C SER A 37 -13.18 -13.56 -18.45
N ASN A 38 -12.88 -14.43 -19.43
CA ASN A 38 -11.52 -14.90 -19.66
C ASN A 38 -10.57 -13.75 -20.04
N ILE A 39 -10.99 -12.84 -20.93
CA ILE A 39 -10.19 -11.66 -21.30
C ILE A 39 -9.92 -10.78 -20.05
N CYS A 40 -10.93 -10.59 -19.19
CA CYS A 40 -10.76 -9.82 -17.95
C CYS A 40 -9.75 -10.49 -17.00
N ARG A 41 -9.78 -11.82 -16.87
CA ARG A 41 -8.79 -12.59 -16.10
C ARG A 41 -7.39 -12.42 -16.67
N GLU A 42 -7.22 -12.45 -17.99
CA GLU A 42 -5.92 -12.20 -18.63
C GLU A 42 -5.41 -10.78 -18.35
N TYR A 43 -6.27 -9.77 -18.43
CA TYR A 43 -5.88 -8.40 -18.05
C TYR A 43 -5.49 -8.28 -16.58
N TYR A 44 -6.17 -8.98 -15.68
CA TYR A 44 -5.79 -9.02 -14.27
C TYR A 44 -4.39 -9.63 -14.08
N SER A 45 -4.10 -10.74 -14.76
CA SER A 45 -2.78 -11.38 -14.72
C SER A 45 -1.67 -10.47 -15.25
N ILE A 46 -1.90 -9.82 -16.40
CA ILE A 46 -0.96 -8.84 -16.98
C ILE A 46 -0.72 -7.68 -16.02
N ALA A 47 -1.78 -7.17 -15.38
CA ALA A 47 -1.68 -6.10 -14.40
C ALA A 47 -0.82 -6.51 -13.20
N SER A 48 -1.02 -7.72 -12.67
CA SER A 48 -0.21 -8.28 -11.58
C SER A 48 1.27 -8.39 -11.96
N SER A 49 1.58 -8.84 -13.18
CA SER A 49 2.97 -8.88 -13.66
C SER A 49 3.59 -7.48 -13.75
N TYR A 50 2.84 -6.47 -14.19
CA TYR A 50 3.33 -5.10 -14.19
C TYR A 50 3.48 -4.52 -12.77
N GLU A 51 2.61 -4.89 -11.82
CA GLU A 51 2.73 -4.54 -10.40
C GLU A 51 4.04 -5.09 -9.82
N GLU A 52 4.35 -6.37 -10.07
CA GLU A 52 5.59 -7.02 -9.63
C GLU A 52 6.84 -6.37 -10.23
N LEU A 53 6.76 -5.95 -11.49
CA LEU A 53 7.81 -5.18 -12.17
C LEU A 53 7.88 -3.71 -11.71
N LYS A 54 7.06 -3.31 -10.73
CA LYS A 54 6.93 -1.93 -10.21
C LYS A 54 6.52 -0.91 -11.27
N ASN A 55 5.97 -1.37 -12.40
CA ASN A 55 5.44 -0.52 -13.46
C ASN A 55 3.96 -0.23 -13.16
N TYR A 56 3.73 0.59 -12.13
CA TYR A 56 2.39 0.86 -11.61
C TYR A 56 1.48 1.55 -12.64
N SER A 57 2.04 2.37 -13.54
CA SER A 57 1.27 3.04 -14.61
C SER A 57 0.60 2.02 -15.54
N LYS A 58 1.35 1.01 -16.00
CA LYS A 58 0.78 -0.07 -16.80
C LYS A 58 -0.14 -0.97 -15.98
N ALA A 59 0.24 -1.31 -14.75
CA ALA A 59 -0.60 -2.13 -13.86
C ALA A 59 -1.99 -1.50 -13.66
N VAL A 60 -2.05 -0.19 -13.36
CA VAL A 60 -3.29 0.60 -13.24
C VAL A 60 -4.17 0.46 -14.49
N THR A 61 -3.57 0.55 -15.68
CA THR A 61 -4.30 0.45 -16.95
C THR A 61 -4.97 -0.91 -17.10
N TYR A 62 -4.22 -2.00 -16.87
CA TYR A 62 -4.74 -3.35 -17.05
C TYR A 62 -5.69 -3.76 -15.92
N TYR A 63 -5.50 -3.30 -14.68
CA TYR A 63 -6.48 -3.50 -13.61
C TYR A 63 -7.82 -2.83 -13.93
N LYS A 64 -7.82 -1.63 -14.52
CA LYS A 64 -9.06 -0.98 -14.95
C LYS A 64 -9.79 -1.76 -16.05
N LEU A 65 -9.04 -2.39 -16.97
CA LEU A 65 -9.64 -3.21 -18.02
C LEU A 65 -10.26 -4.50 -17.46
N SER A 66 -9.62 -5.14 -16.49
CA SER A 66 -10.13 -6.38 -15.87
C SER A 66 -11.39 -6.18 -15.03
N MET A 67 -11.66 -4.96 -14.57
CA MET A 67 -12.85 -4.60 -13.78
C MET A 67 -14.17 -4.66 -14.56
N SER A 68 -14.13 -4.94 -15.88
CA SER A 68 -15.33 -5.14 -16.70
C SER A 68 -16.08 -6.42 -16.32
N ASP A 69 -15.37 -7.41 -15.74
CA ASP A 69 -15.98 -8.60 -15.13
C ASP A 69 -16.41 -8.27 -13.68
N PRO A 70 -17.72 -8.33 -13.36
CA PRO A 70 -18.22 -8.06 -12.01
C PRO A 70 -17.62 -8.95 -10.92
N GLU A 71 -17.26 -10.19 -11.24
CA GLU A 71 -16.66 -11.13 -10.26
C GLU A 71 -15.24 -10.70 -9.86
N LEU A 72 -14.50 -10.10 -10.79
CA LEU A 72 -13.14 -9.60 -10.57
C LEU A 72 -13.10 -8.17 -10.04
N HIS A 73 -14.18 -7.42 -10.20
CA HIS A 73 -14.18 -5.97 -10.00
C HIS A 73 -13.57 -5.55 -8.65
N ASN A 74 -14.05 -6.11 -7.53
CA ASN A 74 -13.55 -5.70 -6.21
C ASN A 74 -12.08 -6.08 -5.99
N ALA A 75 -11.65 -7.25 -6.48
CA ALA A 75 -10.26 -7.70 -6.36
C ALA A 75 -9.32 -6.81 -7.19
N ALA A 76 -9.69 -6.53 -8.44
CA ALA A 76 -8.97 -5.61 -9.31
C ALA A 76 -8.94 -4.19 -8.76
N TYR A 77 -10.05 -3.74 -8.15
CA TYR A 77 -10.14 -2.41 -7.56
C TYR A 77 -9.25 -2.26 -6.32
N TYR A 78 -9.19 -3.28 -5.45
CA TYR A 78 -8.24 -3.32 -4.34
C TYR A 78 -6.78 -3.25 -4.83
N LYS A 79 -6.44 -4.04 -5.86
CA LYS A 79 -5.10 -4.02 -6.48
C LYS A 79 -4.77 -2.68 -7.13
N LEU A 80 -5.75 -2.04 -7.74
CA LEU A 80 -5.62 -0.68 -8.26
C LEU A 80 -5.30 0.32 -7.14
N GLY A 81 -6.00 0.22 -6.00
CA GLY A 81 -5.68 1.00 -4.79
C GLY A 81 -4.24 0.81 -4.34
N ARG A 82 -3.76 -0.44 -4.27
CA ARG A 82 -2.36 -0.73 -3.94
C ARG A 82 -1.38 -0.10 -4.92
N CYS A 83 -1.65 -0.16 -6.22
CA CYS A 83 -0.80 0.48 -7.23
C CYS A 83 -0.72 2.00 -7.00
N TYR A 84 -1.82 2.66 -6.65
CA TYR A 84 -1.83 4.08 -6.31
C TYR A 84 -1.01 4.39 -5.06
N VAL A 85 -1.10 3.56 -4.02
CA VAL A 85 -0.22 3.68 -2.83
C VAL A 85 1.25 3.60 -3.22
N MET A 86 1.62 2.60 -4.04
CA MET A 86 3.01 2.40 -4.45
C MET A 86 3.54 3.50 -5.38
N SER A 87 2.66 4.16 -6.13
CA SER A 87 2.99 5.36 -6.91
C SER A 87 2.86 6.66 -6.12
N LYS A 88 2.62 6.60 -4.81
CA LYS A 88 2.43 7.74 -3.89
C LYS A 88 1.22 8.63 -4.21
N ASP A 89 0.26 8.11 -4.96
CA ASP A 89 -1.03 8.76 -5.17
C ASP A 89 -2.01 8.33 -4.07
N TYR A 90 -1.78 8.88 -2.88
CA TYR A 90 -2.53 8.52 -1.68
C TYR A 90 -4.01 8.92 -1.78
N SER A 91 -4.32 10.04 -2.42
CA SER A 91 -5.69 10.50 -2.63
C SER A 91 -6.52 9.51 -3.44
N SER A 92 -5.98 9.01 -4.57
CA SER A 92 -6.67 8.00 -5.37
C SER A 92 -6.81 6.68 -4.61
N ALA A 93 -5.81 6.27 -3.83
CA ALA A 93 -5.89 5.06 -3.02
C ALA A 93 -7.00 5.13 -1.95
N LEU A 94 -7.13 6.26 -1.25
CA LEU A 94 -8.17 6.46 -0.22
C LEU A 94 -9.57 6.37 -0.81
N VAL A 95 -9.83 7.02 -1.95
CA VAL A 95 -11.14 6.94 -2.63
C VAL A 95 -11.52 5.49 -2.93
N ILE A 96 -10.56 4.67 -3.35
CA ILE A 96 -10.78 3.26 -3.65
C ILE A 96 -11.09 2.47 -2.38
N TYR A 97 -10.26 2.61 -1.34
CA TYR A 97 -10.45 1.87 -0.09
C TYR A 97 -11.73 2.27 0.63
N GLU A 98 -12.11 3.55 0.63
CA GLU A 98 -13.40 4.02 1.13
C GLU A 98 -14.57 3.39 0.37
N ALA A 99 -14.49 3.30 -0.96
CA ALA A 99 -15.53 2.68 -1.78
C ALA A 99 -15.66 1.17 -1.51
N LEU A 100 -14.55 0.47 -1.24
CA LEU A 100 -14.56 -0.93 -0.84
C LEU A 100 -15.09 -1.13 0.59
N LEU A 101 -14.69 -0.28 1.53
CA LEU A 101 -15.18 -0.29 2.92
C LEU A 101 -16.68 0.01 3.03
N LYS A 102 -17.26 0.80 2.12
CA LYS A 102 -18.73 0.97 2.06
C LYS A 102 -19.47 -0.35 1.80
N LYS A 103 -18.83 -1.32 1.15
CA LYS A 103 -19.41 -2.65 0.88
C LYS A 103 -19.13 -3.63 2.01
N ASP A 104 -17.95 -3.55 2.60
CA ASP A 104 -17.52 -4.40 3.72
C ASP A 104 -16.86 -3.53 4.82
N PRO A 105 -17.67 -2.92 5.71
CA PRO A 105 -17.16 -1.97 6.70
C PRO A 105 -16.24 -2.58 7.74
N GLU A 106 -16.32 -3.90 7.97
CA GLU A 106 -15.53 -4.61 8.98
C GLU A 106 -14.27 -5.25 8.42
N ASN A 107 -13.95 -4.99 7.16
CA ASN A 107 -12.77 -5.54 6.51
C ASN A 107 -11.47 -5.00 7.13
N ILE A 108 -10.84 -5.79 8.00
CA ILE A 108 -9.60 -5.44 8.70
C ILE A 108 -8.49 -5.09 7.70
N THR A 109 -8.35 -5.85 6.61
CA THR A 109 -7.32 -5.57 5.59
C THR A 109 -7.49 -4.19 4.98
N LEU A 110 -8.72 -3.81 4.60
CA LEU A 110 -9.00 -2.49 4.05
C LEU A 110 -8.82 -1.38 5.08
N LYS A 111 -9.27 -1.58 6.33
CA LYS A 111 -9.04 -0.63 7.43
C LYS A 111 -7.53 -0.40 7.64
N SER A 112 -6.72 -1.47 7.65
CA SER A 112 -5.26 -1.40 7.76
C SER A 112 -4.63 -0.70 6.56
N CYS A 113 -5.09 -0.98 5.33
CA CYS A 113 -4.63 -0.27 4.14
C CYS A 113 -4.93 1.24 4.22
N THR A 114 -6.12 1.63 4.67
CA THR A 114 -6.48 3.04 4.89
C THR A 114 -5.56 3.68 5.93
N ALA A 115 -5.37 3.04 7.09
CA ALA A 115 -4.47 3.52 8.15
C ALA A 115 -3.03 3.71 7.64
N TYR A 116 -2.53 2.75 6.86
CA TYR A 116 -1.23 2.83 6.20
C TYR A 116 -1.15 4.03 5.26
N VAL A 117 -2.18 4.27 4.44
CA VAL A 117 -2.19 5.41 3.51
C VAL A 117 -2.19 6.74 4.25
N HIS A 118 -2.94 6.89 5.34
CA HIS A 118 -2.86 8.09 6.18
C HIS A 118 -1.45 8.30 6.75
N ALA A 119 -0.80 7.24 7.25
CA ALA A 119 0.57 7.32 7.74
C ALA A 119 1.56 7.75 6.64
N MET A 120 1.44 7.18 5.44
CA MET A 120 2.30 7.52 4.30
C MET A 120 2.04 8.91 3.73
N ASN A 121 0.83 9.43 3.91
CA ASN A 121 0.44 10.80 3.57
C ASN A 121 0.74 11.80 4.70
N SER A 122 1.47 11.38 5.74
CA SER A 122 1.81 12.18 6.93
C SER A 122 0.62 12.66 7.75
N ASP A 123 -0.56 12.06 7.55
CA ASP A 123 -1.75 12.28 8.38
C ASP A 123 -1.69 11.36 9.60
N PHE A 124 -0.68 11.62 10.45
CA PHE A 124 -0.41 10.80 11.63
C PHE A 124 -1.55 10.77 12.65
N PRO A 125 -2.32 11.86 12.89
CA PRO A 125 -3.46 11.81 13.81
C PRO A 125 -4.51 10.78 13.38
N GLU A 126 -4.87 10.74 12.10
CA GLU A 126 -5.87 9.78 11.60
C GLU A 126 -5.30 8.36 11.52
N ALA A 127 -4.03 8.23 11.11
CA ALA A 127 -3.34 6.95 11.12
C ALA A 127 -3.31 6.34 12.54
N GLU A 128 -2.99 7.14 13.56
CA GLU A 128 -2.98 6.72 14.96
C GLU A 128 -4.37 6.27 15.40
N ARG A 129 -5.41 7.08 15.10
CA ARG A 129 -6.79 6.75 15.46
C ARG A 129 -7.20 5.39 14.89
N LEU A 130 -6.89 5.14 13.62
CA LEU A 130 -7.21 3.89 12.93
C LEU A 130 -6.40 2.71 13.46
N TYR A 131 -5.07 2.86 13.58
CA TYR A 131 -4.21 1.78 14.08
C TYR A 131 -4.47 1.44 15.54
N LYS A 132 -4.81 2.42 16.38
CA LYS A 132 -5.24 2.19 17.77
C LYS A 132 -6.49 1.31 17.83
N SER A 133 -7.54 1.65 17.08
CA SER A 133 -8.76 0.83 17.00
C SER A 133 -8.45 -0.59 16.51
N LEU A 134 -7.67 -0.69 15.43
CA LEU A 134 -7.28 -1.97 14.85
C LEU A 134 -6.48 -2.84 15.83
N TYR A 135 -5.57 -2.25 16.60
CA TYR A 135 -4.76 -2.93 17.59
C TYR A 135 -5.59 -3.39 18.79
N GLU A 136 -6.52 -2.56 19.28
CA GLU A 136 -7.44 -2.92 20.37
C GLU A 136 -8.34 -4.10 19.99
N GLU A 137 -8.79 -4.17 18.74
CA GLU A 137 -9.59 -5.27 18.21
C GLU A 137 -8.74 -6.52 17.88
N ASN A 138 -7.47 -6.34 17.49
CA ASN A 138 -6.60 -7.39 16.96
C ASN A 138 -5.20 -7.35 17.58
N PRO A 139 -5.06 -7.50 18.92
CA PRO A 139 -3.77 -7.35 19.61
C PRO A 139 -2.74 -8.43 19.22
N GLN A 140 -3.18 -9.53 18.60
CA GLN A 140 -2.35 -10.63 18.12
C GLN A 140 -1.93 -10.48 16.65
N SER A 141 -2.19 -9.33 16.02
CA SER A 141 -1.72 -9.06 14.66
C SER A 141 -0.37 -8.35 14.70
N GLU A 142 0.66 -9.06 14.25
CA GLU A 142 2.03 -8.55 14.15
C GLU A 142 2.09 -7.24 13.34
N ASP A 143 1.55 -7.25 12.11
CA ASP A 143 1.57 -6.10 11.21
C ASP A 143 0.87 -4.87 11.79
N ILE A 144 -0.28 -5.06 12.46
CA ILE A 144 -1.02 -3.95 13.07
C ILE A 144 -0.22 -3.36 14.23
N ALA A 145 0.35 -4.20 15.10
CA ALA A 145 1.16 -3.75 16.23
C ALA A 145 2.43 -3.00 15.76
N VAL A 146 3.17 -3.54 14.79
CA VAL A 146 4.37 -2.91 14.21
C VAL A 146 4.02 -1.54 13.62
N ASN A 147 2.96 -1.45 12.83
CA ASN A 147 2.57 -0.17 12.21
C ASN A 147 2.08 0.83 13.25
N TYR A 148 1.34 0.40 14.28
CA TYR A 148 0.89 1.28 15.34
C TYR A 148 2.07 1.85 16.16
N ILE A 149 3.02 0.99 16.56
CA ILE A 149 4.25 1.42 17.25
C ILE A 149 5.00 2.45 16.39
N ASN A 150 5.19 2.19 15.09
CA ASN A 150 5.87 3.12 14.20
C ASN A 150 5.17 4.49 14.09
N VAL A 151 3.82 4.49 14.03
CA VAL A 151 3.02 5.74 14.00
C VAL A 151 3.12 6.52 15.31
N LEU A 152 3.23 5.86 16.47
CA LEU A 152 3.48 6.54 17.74
C LEU A 152 4.91 7.07 17.82
N LEU A 153 5.88 6.28 17.36
CA LEU A 153 7.30 6.63 17.40
C LEU A 153 7.67 7.80 16.46
N ILE A 154 7.03 7.93 15.30
CA ILE A 154 7.25 9.07 14.38
C ILE A 154 6.68 10.38 14.93
N GLN A 155 5.66 10.27 15.79
CA GLN A 155 5.08 11.40 16.53
C GLN A 155 5.77 11.65 17.87
N GLU A 156 6.86 10.93 18.18
CA GLU A 156 7.59 11.04 19.45
C GLU A 156 6.72 10.75 20.69
N LYS A 157 5.62 10.01 20.51
CA LYS A 157 4.71 9.59 21.60
C LYS A 157 5.25 8.36 22.33
N TYR A 158 6.47 8.47 22.87
CA TYR A 158 7.20 7.35 23.48
C TYR A 158 6.46 6.72 24.66
N GLU A 159 5.82 7.54 25.50
CA GLU A 159 5.02 7.10 26.65
C GLU A 159 3.87 6.16 26.25
N GLN A 160 3.26 6.40 25.08
CA GLN A 160 2.19 5.56 24.55
C GLN A 160 2.74 4.35 23.77
N ALA A 161 3.89 4.52 23.10
CA ALA A 161 4.49 3.48 22.28
C ALA A 161 5.10 2.35 23.12
N LEU A 162 5.69 2.68 24.28
CA LEU A 162 6.38 1.71 25.14
C LEU A 162 5.49 0.54 25.60
N PRO A 163 4.29 0.74 26.18
CA PRO A 163 3.44 -0.39 26.58
C PRO A 163 3.01 -1.27 25.40
N VAL A 164 2.79 -0.69 24.22
CA VAL A 164 2.45 -1.44 23.01
C VAL A 164 3.65 -2.28 22.55
N PHE A 165 4.86 -1.71 22.60
CA PHE A 165 6.09 -2.42 22.28
C PHE A 165 6.40 -3.55 23.26
N GLU A 166 6.23 -3.35 24.57
CA GLU A 166 6.44 -4.41 25.56
C GLU A 166 5.49 -5.59 25.32
N SER A 167 4.20 -5.32 25.06
CA SER A 167 3.24 -6.37 24.68
C SER A 167 3.64 -7.06 23.37
N PHE A 168 4.09 -6.30 22.36
CA PHE A 168 4.56 -6.85 21.10
C PHE A 168 5.75 -7.80 21.29
N LYS A 169 6.73 -7.43 22.11
CA LYS A 169 7.90 -8.25 22.43
C LYS A 169 7.52 -9.54 23.17
N GLU A 170 6.52 -9.50 24.05
CA GLU A 170 6.01 -10.69 24.74
C GLU A 170 5.31 -11.67 23.78
N ILE A 171 4.50 -11.15 22.84
CA ILE A 171 3.73 -11.97 21.89
C ILE A 171 4.62 -12.49 20.75
N PHE A 172 5.57 -11.67 20.28
CA PHE A 172 6.42 -11.96 19.12
C PHE A 172 7.93 -11.84 19.46
N PRO A 173 8.46 -12.65 20.38
CA PRO A 173 9.83 -12.50 20.87
C PRO A 173 10.90 -12.67 19.80
N ASP A 174 10.62 -13.46 18.75
CA ASP A 174 11.56 -13.76 17.66
C ASP A 174 11.42 -12.80 16.46
N ASN A 175 10.59 -11.75 16.55
CA ASN A 175 10.39 -10.82 15.45
C ASN A 175 11.57 -9.84 15.27
N ASP A 176 11.99 -9.62 14.02
CA ASP A 176 13.10 -8.72 13.67
C ASP A 176 12.90 -7.27 14.17
N ASN A 177 11.64 -6.82 14.30
CA ASN A 177 11.34 -5.49 14.81
C ASN A 177 11.62 -5.33 16.30
N VAL A 178 11.66 -6.42 17.09
CA VAL A 178 11.88 -6.34 18.54
C VAL A 178 13.21 -5.63 18.84
N LYS A 179 14.30 -6.07 18.20
CA LYS A 179 15.62 -5.47 18.38
C LYS A 179 15.66 -4.02 17.90
N THR A 180 14.96 -3.74 16.80
CA THR A 180 14.89 -2.40 16.20
C THR A 180 14.18 -1.42 17.14
N PHE A 181 13.02 -1.79 17.67
CA PHE A 181 12.29 -0.99 18.63
C PHE A 181 13.02 -0.86 19.95
N GLN A 182 13.59 -1.95 20.49
CA GLN A 182 14.38 -1.92 21.73
C GLN A 182 15.49 -0.88 21.65
N THR A 183 16.29 -0.90 20.58
CA THR A 183 17.37 0.06 20.36
C THR A 183 16.87 1.51 20.37
N LYS A 184 15.67 1.75 19.81
CA LYS A 184 15.05 3.07 19.71
C LYS A 184 14.49 3.56 21.05
N PHE A 185 14.02 2.65 21.91
CA PHE A 185 13.60 2.99 23.27
C PHE A 185 14.79 3.17 24.21
N ASP A 186 15.82 2.33 24.14
CA ASP A 186 17.03 2.44 24.96
C ASP A 186 17.73 3.79 24.74
N SER A 187 17.81 4.25 23.48
CA SER A 187 18.39 5.55 23.16
C SER A 187 17.59 6.72 23.76
N VAL A 188 16.26 6.61 23.79
CA VAL A 188 15.38 7.64 24.39
C VAL A 188 15.51 7.64 25.91
N LEU A 189 15.55 6.46 26.56
CA LEU A 189 15.71 6.36 28.02
C LEU A 189 17.07 6.89 28.47
N THR A 190 18.14 6.60 27.73
CA THR A 190 19.49 7.10 28.04
C THR A 190 19.59 8.63 27.99
N ILE A 191 18.82 9.27 27.11
CA ILE A 191 18.74 10.74 27.01
C ILE A 191 17.89 11.33 28.15
N ALA A 192 16.89 10.58 28.62
CA ALA A 192 15.95 11.03 29.65
C ALA A 192 16.49 10.90 31.07
N GLU A 193 17.52 10.05 31.30
CA GLU A 193 18.24 10.04 32.58
C GLU A 193 19.04 11.35 32.72
N PRO A 194 18.77 12.18 33.73
CA PRO A 194 19.62 13.34 33.98
C PRO A 194 21.03 12.83 34.28
N LEU A 195 22.04 13.43 33.64
CA LEU A 195 23.45 13.22 33.95
C LEU A 195 23.57 13.13 35.47
N SER A 196 23.88 11.94 35.99
CA SER A 196 24.04 11.77 37.42
C SER A 196 25.12 12.74 37.89
N ASP A 197 24.97 13.29 39.10
CA ASP A 197 25.85 14.31 39.70
C ASP A 197 27.36 13.96 39.74
N GLN A 198 27.77 12.77 39.24
CA GLN A 198 29.15 12.30 39.15
C GLN A 198 29.93 12.84 37.94
N ASP A 199 29.27 13.43 36.93
CA ASP A 199 29.94 13.98 35.73
C ASP A 199 30.28 15.49 35.84
N VAL A 200 29.94 16.14 36.95
CA VAL A 200 30.38 17.52 37.22
C VAL A 200 31.80 17.47 37.79
N LEU A 201 32.80 17.64 36.91
CA LEU A 201 34.18 17.88 37.30
C LEU A 201 34.22 18.95 38.42
N PRO A 202 34.89 18.70 39.55
CA PRO A 202 35.00 19.71 40.60
C PRO A 202 35.73 20.92 40.01
N ALA A 203 35.04 22.06 39.99
CA ALA A 203 35.66 23.34 39.67
C ALA A 203 36.81 23.55 40.67
N GLU A 204 38.04 23.46 40.18
CA GLU A 204 39.23 23.86 40.93
C GLU A 204 39.11 25.36 41.24
N ILE A 205 38.62 25.67 42.44
CA ILE A 205 38.69 27.00 43.01
C ILE A 205 40.17 27.21 43.36
N SER A 206 40.90 27.81 42.43
CA SER A 206 42.20 28.42 42.68
C SER A 206 42.01 29.54 43.73
N GLU A 207 42.28 29.20 44.99
CA GLU A 207 42.43 30.16 46.07
C GLU A 207 43.57 31.13 45.72
N GLY A 208 43.22 32.34 45.31
CA GLY A 208 44.17 33.44 45.15
C GLY A 208 44.74 33.83 46.51
N GLN A 209 46.05 33.66 46.69
CA GLN A 209 46.79 34.26 47.80
C GLN A 209 46.86 35.80 47.62
N PRO A 210 46.78 36.58 48.72
CA PRO A 210 46.85 38.03 48.68
C PRO A 210 48.29 38.54 48.72
N ALA A 211 48.60 39.58 47.94
CA ALA A 211 49.83 40.36 48.08
C ALA A 211 49.56 41.86 47.85
N GLU A 212 49.05 42.53 48.89
CA GLU A 212 49.46 43.90 49.25
C GLU A 212 50.85 43.80 49.90
N LYS A 213 51.84 44.71 49.82
CA LYS A 213 51.94 46.12 49.45
C LYS A 213 53.45 46.42 49.33
N SER A 214 53.89 47.19 48.33
CA SER A 214 55.13 47.97 48.42
C SER A 214 55.02 49.24 47.58
N GLU A 215 54.37 50.25 48.14
CA GLU A 215 54.53 51.64 47.67
C GLU A 215 55.84 52.19 48.23
N LYS A 216 56.69 52.64 47.30
CA LYS A 216 57.76 53.61 47.53
C LYS A 216 57.23 54.99 47.11
N GLU A 217 57.75 55.99 47.81
CA GLU A 217 57.60 57.45 47.66
C GLU A 217 56.47 58.13 48.46
#